data_AF-A0A2W4JVV9-F1
#
_entry.id   AF-A0A2W4JVV9-F1
#
_cell.length_a   1.000
_cell.length_b   1.000
_cell.length_c   1.000
_cell.angle_alpha   90.00
_cell.angle_beta   90.00
_cell.angle_gamma   90.00
#
_symmetry.space_group_name_H-M   'P 1'
#
loop_
_entity.id
_entity.type
_entity.pdbx_description
1 polymer ?
#
loop_
_entity_poly.entity_id
_entity_poly.type
_entity_poly.pdbx_seq_one_letter_code
_entity_poly.pdbx_strand_id
1 'polypeptide(L)'
;AERLHEMRALFPHIKAEGDAPLLAEVPERDAALREIVRSRLEACGPVTAAELGAPLGLQAGDMRIALAALEREGYAMRGDFSGRGAEEWCERRRLARIHRYTRERRRAQFEPVPAAAFMRFLLDWQGLSGGGLHEGPAALSAVLAQLEGFPVAAAAWETEILPARVRDYEPQWLDQLCASGRYVWQRPASAAQDHARRAAPVRATPILLLPREHASRWNTTPDAAPALSGPAKKVLEALRTHGASFFVDLVADSHQLRSHVERALAELVTHGLVTSDSFAGLRGLVEPAELKARKLRRGGLQGAFAHLEAAGRWSLLRPRVQQGPEDTEADVEHIARVLLRRYGVVFRKLVEREPLAPPWRELFYVLRRLEARGEIRGGRFVSGFAGEQFALSEAAGALRRYREDADDALAVVAGCDPLNLTGVVLPGERVPAVVGNRILLRGGVPVATRVGGELRFLVQTDTATQNRWRELLVRGVHAAVARAA
;
A
#
# COMPACT_ATOMS: atom_id res chain seq x y z
N ALA A 1 9.30 -5.29 56.15
CA ALA A 1 9.15 -6.66 56.66
C ALA A 1 9.45 -7.69 55.57
N GLU A 2 8.85 -7.56 54.36
CA GLU A 2 8.89 -8.59 53.30
C GLU A 2 10.29 -9.04 52.86
N ARG A 3 11.30 -8.14 52.79
CA ARG A 3 12.67 -8.46 52.34
C ARG A 3 13.76 -8.46 53.44
N LEU A 4 13.37 -8.63 54.70
CA LEU A 4 14.29 -8.48 55.83
C LEU A 4 15.35 -9.58 55.91
N HIS A 5 15.02 -10.81 55.50
CA HIS A 5 15.92 -11.95 55.54
C HIS A 5 17.00 -11.87 54.43
N GLU A 6 16.65 -11.39 53.25
CA GLU A 6 17.58 -11.11 52.16
C GLU A 6 18.50 -9.92 52.50
N MET A 7 17.98 -8.89 53.19
CA MET A 7 18.80 -7.75 53.63
C MET A 7 19.85 -8.16 54.68
N ARG A 8 19.51 -9.09 55.58
CA ARG A 8 20.46 -9.66 56.56
C ARG A 8 21.56 -10.50 55.89
N ALA A 9 21.26 -11.17 54.77
CA ALA A 9 22.26 -11.89 53.99
C ALA A 9 23.26 -10.96 53.29
N LEU A 10 22.80 -9.80 52.81
CA LEU A 10 23.66 -8.79 52.18
C LEU A 10 24.48 -7.98 53.17
N PHE A 11 23.89 -7.64 54.32
CA PHE A 11 24.50 -6.78 55.34
C PHE A 11 24.48 -7.44 56.72
N PRO A 12 25.27 -8.50 56.94
CA PRO A 12 25.24 -9.29 58.18
C PRO A 12 25.65 -8.48 59.43
N HIS A 13 26.32 -7.34 59.23
CA HIS A 13 26.83 -6.44 60.27
C HIS A 13 25.85 -5.32 60.64
N ILE A 14 24.75 -5.14 59.91
CA ILE A 14 23.75 -4.10 60.19
C ILE A 14 22.68 -4.65 61.14
N LYS A 15 22.50 -3.99 62.29
CA LYS A 15 21.40 -4.29 63.21
C LYS A 15 20.13 -3.61 62.73
N ALA A 16 19.10 -4.39 62.43
CA ALA A 16 17.77 -3.87 62.14
C ALA A 16 17.07 -3.53 63.47
N GLU A 17 16.56 -2.31 63.60
CA GLU A 17 15.72 -1.91 64.74
C GLU A 17 14.26 -2.33 64.48
N GLY A 18 13.65 -3.07 65.43
CA GLY A 18 12.24 -3.45 65.43
C GLY A 18 11.95 -4.97 65.45
N ASP A 19 10.73 -5.32 65.84
CA ASP A 19 10.26 -6.71 66.09
C ASP A 19 9.66 -7.39 64.85
N ALA A 20 10.14 -7.05 63.65
CA ALA A 20 9.62 -7.67 62.43
C ALA A 20 9.98 -9.17 62.40
N PRO A 21 8.99 -10.08 62.29
CA PRO A 21 9.26 -11.51 62.25
C PRO A 21 10.05 -11.89 61.00
N LEU A 22 11.01 -12.80 61.15
CA LEU A 22 11.65 -13.47 60.02
C LEU A 22 10.64 -14.40 59.36
N LEU A 23 10.27 -14.09 58.12
CA LEU A 23 9.27 -14.87 57.38
C LEU A 23 9.84 -16.14 56.73
N ALA A 24 11.18 -16.27 56.66
CA ALA A 24 11.91 -17.40 56.08
C ALA A 24 13.37 -17.47 56.59
N GLU A 25 14.08 -18.56 56.27
CA GLU A 25 15.53 -18.71 56.50
C GLU A 25 16.34 -17.69 55.69
N VAL A 26 17.53 -17.33 56.19
CA VAL A 26 18.42 -16.37 55.52
C VAL A 26 19.03 -17.04 54.27
N PRO A 27 18.78 -16.51 53.06
CA PRO A 27 19.26 -17.13 51.85
C PRO A 27 20.74 -16.81 51.60
N GLU A 28 21.37 -17.54 50.68
CA GLU A 28 22.73 -17.22 50.22
C GLU A 28 22.80 -15.79 49.65
N ARG A 29 23.93 -15.10 49.87
CA ARG A 29 24.15 -13.70 49.51
C ARG A 29 23.74 -13.39 48.06
N ASP A 30 24.07 -14.25 47.11
CA ASP A 30 23.79 -14.03 45.69
C ASP A 30 22.30 -14.21 45.34
N ALA A 31 21.61 -15.13 46.03
CA ALA A 31 20.16 -15.31 45.90
C ALA A 31 19.42 -14.13 46.53
N ALA A 32 19.87 -13.68 47.71
CA ALA A 32 19.36 -12.49 48.38
C ALA A 32 19.51 -11.24 47.50
N LEU A 33 20.68 -11.06 46.89
CA LEU A 33 20.94 -9.94 46.01
C LEU A 33 20.00 -9.94 44.81
N ARG A 34 19.81 -11.10 44.18
CA ARG A 34 18.92 -11.26 43.02
C ARG A 34 17.49 -10.86 43.35
N GLU A 35 17.00 -11.26 44.51
CA GLU A 35 15.64 -10.97 44.95
C GLU A 35 15.43 -9.48 45.28
N ILE A 36 16.44 -8.85 45.87
CA ILE A 36 16.44 -7.42 46.18
C ILE A 36 16.49 -6.60 44.88
N VAL A 37 17.35 -7.00 43.93
CA VAL A 37 17.40 -6.39 42.59
C VAL A 37 16.06 -6.56 41.87
N ARG A 38 15.44 -7.75 41.94
CA ARG A 38 14.11 -8.02 41.38
C ARG A 38 13.07 -7.05 41.94
N SER A 39 12.98 -6.95 43.26
CA SER A 39 12.03 -6.07 43.95
C SER A 39 12.27 -4.58 43.63
N ARG A 40 13.53 -4.15 43.48
CA ARG A 40 13.84 -2.76 43.10
C ARG A 40 13.47 -2.45 41.64
N LEU A 41 13.68 -3.39 40.72
CA LEU A 41 13.27 -3.24 39.31
C LEU A 41 11.76 -3.07 39.16
N GLU A 42 10.96 -3.60 40.10
CA GLU A 42 9.51 -3.36 40.12
C GLU A 42 9.15 -1.89 40.35
N ALA A 43 10.05 -1.04 40.85
CA ALA A 43 9.79 0.37 41.08
C ALA A 43 10.54 1.29 40.10
N CYS A 44 11.60 0.80 39.46
CA CYS A 44 12.47 1.60 38.58
C CYS A 44 12.05 1.53 37.10
N GLY A 45 12.24 2.63 36.35
CA GLY A 45 12.26 2.59 34.88
C GLY A 45 13.58 2.01 34.35
N PRO A 46 13.97 2.30 33.10
CA PRO A 46 15.34 2.07 32.65
C PRO A 46 16.34 2.67 33.63
N VAL A 47 17.27 1.85 34.13
CA VAL A 47 18.23 2.23 35.16
C VAL A 47 19.56 1.53 34.92
N THR A 48 20.68 2.20 35.18
CA THR A 48 22.00 1.59 35.09
C THR A 48 22.32 0.73 36.32
N ALA A 49 23.25 -0.22 36.18
CA ALA A 49 23.70 -1.04 37.31
C ALA A 49 24.28 -0.19 38.46
N ALA A 50 24.94 0.92 38.14
CA ALA A 50 25.49 1.84 39.14
C ALA A 50 24.39 2.59 39.91
N GLU A 51 23.40 3.14 39.22
CA GLU A 51 22.26 3.82 39.83
C GLU A 51 21.42 2.88 40.72
N LEU A 52 21.29 1.61 40.32
CA LEU A 52 20.54 0.62 41.08
C LEU A 52 21.26 0.23 42.39
N GLY A 53 22.59 0.12 42.35
CA GLY A 53 23.44 -0.27 43.48
C GLY A 53 23.76 0.85 44.46
N ALA A 54 23.81 2.10 44.01
CA ALA A 54 24.22 3.25 44.84
C ALA A 54 23.43 3.39 46.15
N PRO A 55 22.08 3.25 46.19
CA PRO A 55 21.32 3.35 47.44
C PRO A 55 21.55 2.19 48.42
N LEU A 56 22.13 1.08 47.95
CA LEU A 56 22.50 -0.07 48.76
C LEU A 56 23.99 -0.04 49.15
N GLY A 57 24.76 0.93 48.66
CA GLY A 57 26.23 0.94 48.83
C GLY A 57 26.93 -0.21 48.12
N LEU A 58 26.28 -0.84 47.13
CA LEU A 58 26.81 -2.00 46.41
C LEU A 58 27.45 -1.59 45.08
N GLN A 59 28.51 -2.29 44.71
CA GLN A 59 29.26 -2.01 43.48
C GLN A 59 28.48 -2.44 42.23
N ALA A 60 28.68 -1.73 41.13
CA ALA A 60 28.01 -2.03 39.85
C ALA A 60 28.32 -3.45 39.32
N GLY A 61 29.48 -4.01 39.67
CA GLY A 61 29.87 -5.39 39.33
C GLY A 61 28.92 -6.44 39.93
N ASP A 62 28.67 -6.36 41.24
CA ASP A 62 27.74 -7.23 41.96
C ASP A 62 26.31 -7.10 41.38
N MET A 63 25.89 -5.87 41.07
CA MET A 63 24.58 -5.62 40.44
C MET A 63 24.48 -6.31 39.07
N ARG A 64 25.51 -6.22 38.24
CA ARG A 64 25.52 -6.85 36.91
C ARG A 64 25.38 -8.37 36.96
N ILE A 65 25.99 -9.03 37.93
CA ILE A 65 25.87 -10.48 38.11
C ILE A 65 24.43 -10.87 38.43
N ALA A 66 23.79 -10.17 39.37
CA ALA A 66 22.40 -10.40 39.74
C ALA A 66 21.43 -10.07 38.59
N LEU A 67 21.67 -8.98 37.86
CA LEU A 67 20.87 -8.56 36.70
C LEU A 67 21.00 -9.55 35.53
N ALA A 68 22.19 -10.07 35.25
CA ALA A 68 22.40 -11.11 34.24
C ALA A 68 21.71 -12.44 34.62
N ALA A 69 21.59 -12.75 35.92
CA ALA A 69 20.76 -13.88 36.36
C ALA A 69 19.27 -13.64 36.08
N LEU A 70 18.75 -12.44 36.37
CA LEU A 70 17.36 -12.06 36.09
C LEU A 70 17.04 -11.98 34.58
N GLU A 71 18.02 -11.62 33.75
CA GLU A 71 17.89 -11.67 32.29
C GLU A 71 17.78 -13.11 31.77
N ARG A 72 18.61 -14.03 32.31
CA ARG A 72 18.50 -15.48 32.00
C ARG A 72 17.15 -16.06 32.41
N GLU A 73 16.56 -15.58 33.50
CA GLU A 73 15.20 -15.94 33.95
C GLU A 73 14.09 -15.27 33.09
N GLY A 74 14.45 -14.36 32.17
CA GLY A 74 13.50 -13.62 31.33
C GLY A 74 12.72 -12.50 32.04
N TYR A 75 13.12 -12.14 33.26
CA TYR A 75 12.49 -11.10 34.08
C TYR A 75 12.94 -9.69 33.68
N ALA A 76 14.24 -9.49 33.48
CA ALA A 76 14.85 -8.22 33.11
C ALA A 76 15.33 -8.22 31.65
N MET A 77 15.44 -7.04 31.04
CA MET A 77 16.07 -6.83 29.75
C MET A 77 17.15 -5.76 29.83
N ARG A 78 18.15 -5.90 28.98
CA ARG A 78 19.32 -5.04 28.87
C ARG A 78 19.31 -4.27 27.54
N GLY A 79 19.67 -3.00 27.56
CA GLY A 79 19.73 -2.15 26.36
C GLY A 79 19.93 -0.67 26.67
N ASP A 80 19.94 0.19 25.65
CA ASP A 80 19.88 1.65 25.81
C ASP A 80 18.44 2.10 25.55
N PHE A 81 17.63 2.22 26.60
CA PHE A 81 16.20 2.52 26.49
C PHE A 81 15.90 4.01 26.57
N SER A 82 16.77 4.78 27.22
CA SER A 82 16.65 6.24 27.35
C SER A 82 17.45 7.03 26.31
N GLY A 83 18.29 6.37 25.50
CA GLY A 83 19.12 7.01 24.47
C GLY A 83 20.32 7.76 25.05
N ARG A 84 20.78 7.38 26.24
CA ARG A 84 21.90 8.01 26.96
C ARG A 84 23.25 7.39 26.61
N GLY A 85 23.28 6.36 25.75
CA GLY A 85 24.51 5.65 25.38
C GLY A 85 25.09 4.80 26.50
N ALA A 86 24.29 4.47 27.52
CA ALA A 86 24.68 3.65 28.66
C ALA A 86 23.87 2.35 28.70
N GLU A 87 24.47 1.28 29.23
CA GLU A 87 23.77 0.01 29.43
C GLU A 87 22.76 0.13 30.59
N GLU A 88 21.48 0.10 30.24
CA GLU A 88 20.36 0.15 31.16
C GLU A 88 19.68 -1.22 31.30
N TRP A 89 19.02 -1.40 32.43
CA TRP A 89 18.26 -2.57 32.80
C TRP A 89 16.84 -2.16 33.14
N CYS A 90 15.86 -2.96 32.73
CA CYS A 90 14.47 -2.73 33.07
C CYS A 90 13.70 -4.05 33.18
N GLU A 91 12.73 -4.12 34.09
CA GLU A 91 11.76 -5.22 34.14
C GLU A 91 10.99 -5.30 32.81
N ARG A 92 10.90 -6.50 32.22
CA ARG A 92 10.30 -6.71 30.91
C ARG A 92 8.84 -6.23 30.83
N ARG A 93 8.02 -6.49 31.85
CA ARG A 93 6.60 -6.07 31.87
C ARG A 93 6.48 -4.55 32.02
N ARG A 94 7.32 -3.93 32.84
CA ARG A 94 7.35 -2.47 33.03
C ARG A 94 7.83 -1.75 31.76
N LEU A 95 8.88 -2.25 31.10
CA LEU A 95 9.31 -1.69 29.81
C LEU A 95 8.18 -1.78 28.76
N ALA A 96 7.48 -2.92 28.69
CA ALA A 96 6.32 -3.08 27.81
C ALA A 96 5.17 -2.10 28.16
N ARG A 97 4.96 -1.79 29.44
CA ARG A 97 4.00 -0.76 29.89
C ARG A 97 4.45 0.65 29.52
N ILE A 98 5.71 1.02 29.74
CA ILE A 98 6.27 2.33 29.38
C ILE A 98 6.14 2.55 27.87
N HIS A 99 6.49 1.55 27.06
CA HIS A 99 6.34 1.62 25.61
C HIS A 99 4.86 1.80 25.21
N ARG A 100 3.95 1.03 25.82
CA ARG A 100 2.50 1.14 25.58
C ARG A 100 1.96 2.53 25.93
N TYR A 101 2.27 3.07 27.11
CA TYR A 101 1.82 4.41 27.52
C TYR A 101 2.40 5.51 26.65
N THR A 102 3.67 5.40 26.26
CA THR A 102 4.31 6.34 25.32
C THR A 102 3.58 6.33 23.97
N ARG A 103 3.23 5.13 23.48
CA ARG A 103 2.47 4.95 22.25
C ARG A 103 1.04 5.49 22.35
N GLU A 104 0.32 5.18 23.43
CA GLU A 104 -1.02 5.71 23.70
C GLU A 104 -1.03 7.24 23.79
N ARG A 105 -0.04 7.83 24.46
CA ARG A 105 0.14 9.28 24.50
C ARG A 105 0.37 9.87 23.11
N ARG A 106 1.21 9.24 22.27
CA ARG A 106 1.43 9.66 20.88
C ARG A 106 0.17 9.51 20.01
N ARG A 107 -0.66 8.49 20.26
CA ARG A 107 -1.95 8.30 19.58
C ARG A 107 -2.97 9.38 19.93
N ALA A 108 -2.98 9.83 21.18
CA ALA A 108 -3.88 10.87 21.67
C ALA A 108 -3.49 12.30 21.22
N GLN A 109 -2.31 12.49 20.62
CA GLN A 109 -1.84 13.80 20.16
C GLN A 109 -2.46 14.24 18.83
N PHE A 110 -3.17 13.37 18.13
CA PHE A 110 -3.78 13.69 16.85
C PHE A 110 -5.27 13.95 16.99
N GLU A 111 -5.67 15.15 16.59
CA GLU A 111 -7.06 15.50 16.42
C GLU A 111 -7.52 15.03 15.03
N PRO A 112 -8.57 14.18 14.94
CA PRO A 112 -9.02 13.63 13.66
C PRO A 112 -9.59 14.69 12.72
N VAL A 113 -9.34 14.55 11.42
CA VAL A 113 -9.89 15.42 10.37
C VAL A 113 -11.15 14.80 9.74
N PRO A 114 -12.10 15.59 9.20
CA PRO A 114 -13.25 15.04 8.49
C PRO A 114 -12.87 14.36 7.17
N ALA A 115 -13.72 13.45 6.68
CA ALA A 115 -13.50 12.72 5.43
C ALA A 115 -13.24 13.63 4.21
N ALA A 116 -13.89 14.79 4.14
CA ALA A 116 -13.66 15.78 3.08
C ALA A 116 -12.23 16.37 3.13
N ALA A 117 -11.71 16.66 4.33
CA ALA A 117 -10.33 17.13 4.50
C ALA A 117 -9.32 16.03 4.15
N PHE A 118 -9.60 14.78 4.54
CA PHE A 118 -8.79 13.64 4.12
C PHE A 118 -8.78 13.48 2.58
N MET A 119 -9.91 13.71 1.91
CA MET A 119 -9.96 13.67 0.45
C MET A 119 -9.14 14.79 -0.20
N ARG A 120 -9.19 16.04 0.32
CA ARG A 120 -8.32 17.13 -0.16
C ARG A 120 -6.84 16.76 -0.02
N PHE A 121 -6.47 16.22 1.13
CA PHE A 121 -5.12 15.68 1.35
C PHE A 121 -4.76 14.60 0.32
N LEU A 122 -5.64 13.62 0.05
CA LEU A 122 -5.37 12.55 -0.91
C LEU A 122 -5.20 13.05 -2.35
N LEU A 123 -5.97 14.05 -2.75
CA LEU A 123 -5.84 14.67 -4.08
C LEU A 123 -4.44 15.28 -4.25
N ASP A 124 -3.94 15.96 -3.23
CA ASP A 124 -2.59 16.54 -3.25
C ASP A 124 -1.51 15.46 -3.14
N TRP A 125 -1.70 14.51 -2.22
CA TRP A 125 -0.79 13.39 -1.97
C TRP A 125 -0.55 12.50 -3.21
N GLN A 126 -1.52 12.43 -4.12
CA GLN A 126 -1.39 11.71 -5.39
C GLN A 126 -1.20 12.60 -6.61
N GLY A 127 -0.94 13.91 -6.41
CA GLY A 127 -0.65 14.84 -7.50
C GLY A 127 -1.84 15.20 -8.39
N LEU A 128 -3.08 15.03 -7.92
CA LEU A 128 -4.29 15.45 -8.64
C LEU A 128 -4.69 16.91 -8.34
N SER A 129 -4.14 17.52 -7.28
CA SER A 129 -4.27 18.94 -6.99
C SER A 129 -3.30 19.72 -7.90
N GLY A 130 -3.81 20.58 -8.77
CA GLY A 130 -3.09 21.16 -9.91
C GLY A 130 -1.76 21.90 -9.66
N GLY A 131 -1.31 22.05 -8.42
CA GLY A 131 -0.07 22.74 -8.03
C GLY A 131 1.21 21.89 -8.05
N GLY A 132 1.17 20.59 -8.34
CA GLY A 132 2.31 19.70 -8.11
C GLY A 132 2.48 18.52 -9.06
N LEU A 133 1.96 18.60 -10.30
CA LEU A 133 2.22 17.55 -11.28
C LEU A 133 3.73 17.45 -11.53
N HIS A 134 4.27 16.27 -11.21
CA HIS A 134 5.65 15.95 -11.50
C HIS A 134 5.80 15.70 -13.01
N GLU A 135 6.95 16.04 -13.57
CA GLU A 135 7.21 15.92 -15.01
C GLU A 135 8.29 14.88 -15.31
N GLY A 136 8.16 14.22 -16.46
CA GLY A 136 9.19 13.33 -17.01
C GLY A 136 9.19 11.88 -16.50
N PRO A 137 10.18 11.08 -16.91
CA PRO A 137 10.23 9.65 -16.62
C PRO A 137 10.40 9.28 -15.13
N ALA A 138 11.06 10.14 -14.35
CA ALA A 138 11.24 9.93 -12.92
C ALA A 138 9.91 10.10 -12.16
N ALA A 139 9.10 11.09 -12.56
CA ALA A 139 7.75 11.31 -12.06
C ALA A 139 6.86 10.09 -12.30
N LEU A 140 6.89 9.55 -13.52
CA LEU A 140 6.16 8.33 -13.87
C LEU A 140 6.54 7.16 -12.96
N SER A 141 7.84 6.96 -12.70
CA SER A 141 8.30 5.88 -11.84
C SER A 141 7.78 6.01 -10.40
N ALA A 142 7.73 7.23 -9.85
CA ALA A 142 7.18 7.50 -8.53
C ALA A 142 5.66 7.26 -8.48
N VAL A 143 4.92 7.72 -9.50
CA VAL A 143 3.47 7.50 -9.62
C VAL A 143 3.16 6.00 -9.72
N LEU A 144 3.90 5.25 -10.55
CA LEU A 144 3.70 3.80 -10.66
C LEU A 144 4.01 3.07 -9.36
N ALA A 145 5.05 3.48 -8.62
CA ALA A 145 5.38 2.91 -7.31
C ALA A 145 4.33 3.24 -6.23
N GLN A 146 3.63 4.37 -6.36
CA GLN A 146 2.49 4.72 -5.50
C GLN A 146 1.22 3.97 -5.91
N LEU A 147 1.06 3.68 -7.20
CA LEU A 147 -0.08 2.95 -7.77
C LEU A 147 0.11 1.43 -7.81
N GLU A 148 1.23 0.93 -7.33
CA GLU A 148 1.59 -0.50 -7.31
C GLU A 148 0.48 -1.37 -6.69
N GLY A 149 0.02 -2.40 -7.42
CA GLY A 149 -0.93 -3.37 -6.88
C GLY A 149 -2.41 -2.98 -6.96
N PHE A 150 -2.73 -1.82 -7.52
CA PHE A 150 -4.12 -1.43 -7.75
C PHE A 150 -4.54 -1.69 -9.20
N PRO A 151 -5.55 -2.54 -9.43
CA PRO A 151 -5.96 -2.90 -10.79
C PRO A 151 -6.81 -1.81 -11.42
N VAL A 152 -6.39 -1.36 -12.62
CA VAL A 152 -7.08 -0.35 -13.42
C VAL A 152 -7.42 -0.93 -14.78
N ALA A 153 -8.57 -0.58 -15.35
CA ALA A 153 -8.92 -0.97 -16.71
C ALA A 153 -7.82 -0.57 -17.70
N ALA A 154 -7.44 -1.47 -18.62
CA ALA A 154 -6.31 -1.29 -19.53
C ALA A 154 -6.32 0.06 -20.28
N ALA A 155 -7.49 0.51 -20.72
CA ALA A 155 -7.62 1.78 -21.42
C ALA A 155 -7.51 3.01 -20.53
N ALA A 156 -7.80 2.90 -19.23
CA ALA A 156 -7.80 4.02 -18.30
C ALA A 156 -6.38 4.44 -17.91
N TRP A 157 -5.38 3.55 -17.98
CA TRP A 157 -3.99 3.87 -17.61
C TRP A 157 -3.46 5.13 -18.34
N GLU A 158 -3.45 5.11 -19.66
CA GLU A 158 -2.90 6.21 -20.48
C GLU A 158 -3.93 7.29 -20.86
N THR A 159 -5.20 7.16 -20.45
CA THR A 159 -6.26 8.15 -20.77
C THR A 159 -6.82 8.87 -19.56
N GLU A 160 -6.77 8.28 -18.36
CA GLU A 160 -7.41 8.82 -17.15
C GLU A 160 -6.49 8.83 -15.92
N ILE A 161 -5.57 7.86 -15.78
CA ILE A 161 -4.78 7.69 -14.55
C ILE A 161 -3.41 8.37 -14.61
N LEU A 162 -2.59 8.04 -15.61
CA LEU A 162 -1.22 8.59 -15.73
C LEU A 162 -1.22 10.06 -16.15
N PRO A 163 -1.99 10.49 -17.17
CA PRO A 163 -1.99 11.90 -17.57
C PRO A 163 -2.61 12.84 -16.51
N ALA A 164 -3.35 12.27 -15.55
CA ALA A 164 -3.88 13.01 -14.41
C ALA A 164 -2.83 13.31 -13.34
N ARG A 165 -1.71 12.56 -13.30
CA ARG A 165 -0.67 12.64 -12.25
C ARG A 165 0.70 13.06 -12.76
N VAL A 166 0.95 12.90 -14.06
CA VAL A 166 2.20 13.25 -14.72
C VAL A 166 1.89 14.28 -15.80
N ARG A 167 2.54 15.45 -15.71
CA ARG A 167 2.39 16.51 -16.71
C ARG A 167 3.00 16.05 -18.03
N ASP A 168 2.32 16.37 -19.14
CA ASP A 168 2.75 16.07 -20.51
C ASP A 168 3.20 14.62 -20.68
N TYR A 169 2.43 13.69 -20.09
CA TYR A 169 2.72 12.27 -20.14
C TYR A 169 2.87 11.76 -21.57
N GLU A 170 4.03 11.18 -21.87
CA GLU A 170 4.30 10.53 -23.14
C GLU A 170 4.30 8.99 -23.00
N PRO A 171 3.56 8.26 -23.86
CA PRO A 171 3.50 6.79 -23.80
C PRO A 171 4.87 6.08 -23.88
N GLN A 172 5.84 6.70 -24.56
CA GLN A 172 7.18 6.14 -24.73
C GLN A 172 7.93 5.95 -23.41
N TRP A 173 7.64 6.76 -22.37
CA TRP A 173 8.27 6.60 -21.06
C TRP A 173 7.86 5.28 -20.39
N LEU A 174 6.58 4.90 -20.53
CA LEU A 174 6.09 3.63 -20.01
C LEU A 174 6.66 2.45 -20.80
N ASP A 175 6.73 2.56 -22.13
CA ASP A 175 7.35 1.54 -22.97
C ASP A 175 8.81 1.31 -22.62
N GLN A 176 9.58 2.38 -22.37
CA GLN A 176 10.98 2.29 -21.95
C GLN A 176 11.13 1.57 -20.60
N LEU A 177 10.25 1.85 -19.63
CA LEU A 177 10.27 1.19 -18.32
C LEU A 177 9.96 -0.32 -18.42
N CYS A 178 9.06 -0.69 -19.32
CA CYS A 178 8.77 -2.09 -19.61
C CYS A 178 9.94 -2.75 -20.36
N ALA A 179 10.47 -2.10 -21.39
CA ALA A 179 11.53 -2.65 -22.24
C ALA A 179 12.85 -2.81 -21.48
N SER A 180 13.14 -1.92 -20.52
CA SER A 180 14.29 -2.05 -19.61
C SER A 180 14.09 -3.13 -18.54
N GLY A 181 12.91 -3.77 -18.49
CA GLY A 181 12.56 -4.77 -17.48
C GLY A 181 12.38 -4.21 -16.07
N ARG A 182 12.24 -2.89 -15.89
CA ARG A 182 12.00 -2.29 -14.57
C ARG A 182 10.55 -2.50 -14.13
N TYR A 183 9.62 -2.37 -15.07
CA TYR A 183 8.19 -2.59 -14.85
C TYR A 183 7.67 -3.72 -15.72
N VAL A 184 6.63 -4.39 -15.23
CA VAL A 184 5.86 -5.37 -15.97
C VAL A 184 4.38 -5.05 -15.81
N TRP A 185 3.62 -5.26 -16.88
CA TRP A 185 2.17 -5.21 -16.82
C TRP A 185 1.59 -6.62 -16.77
N GLN A 186 0.56 -6.84 -15.97
CA GLN A 186 -0.09 -8.16 -15.87
C GLN A 186 -1.53 -8.03 -15.38
N ARG A 187 -2.38 -9.01 -15.71
CA ARG A 187 -3.72 -9.11 -15.14
C ARG A 187 -3.67 -9.97 -13.87
N PRO A 188 -4.25 -9.53 -12.74
CA PRO A 188 -4.34 -10.36 -11.53
C PRO A 188 -5.36 -11.48 -11.71
N ALA A 189 -5.08 -12.67 -11.15
CA ALA A 189 -5.93 -13.85 -11.36
C ALA A 189 -7.31 -13.75 -10.70
N SER A 190 -7.42 -13.11 -9.53
CA SER A 190 -8.73 -12.88 -8.88
C SER A 190 -9.69 -12.08 -9.75
N ALA A 191 -9.19 -11.10 -10.52
CA ALA A 191 -10.01 -10.34 -11.47
C ALA A 191 -10.41 -11.16 -12.71
N ALA A 192 -9.73 -12.27 -13.00
CA ALA A 192 -10.10 -13.16 -14.11
C ALA A 192 -11.36 -13.99 -13.78
N GLN A 193 -11.61 -14.32 -12.49
CA GLN A 193 -12.74 -15.14 -12.07
C GLN A 193 -14.10 -14.43 -12.23
N ASP A 194 -14.17 -13.14 -11.85
CA ASP A 194 -15.41 -12.34 -11.94
C ASP A 194 -15.91 -12.15 -13.38
N HIS A 195 -15.00 -12.16 -14.35
CA HIS A 195 -15.29 -11.95 -15.77
C HIS A 195 -15.26 -13.22 -16.62
N ALA A 196 -14.97 -14.38 -16.03
CA ALA A 196 -14.80 -15.66 -16.76
C ALA A 196 -16.04 -16.13 -17.53
N ARG A 197 -17.21 -15.49 -17.36
CA ARG A 197 -18.47 -15.89 -18.02
C ARG A 197 -18.64 -15.31 -19.43
N ARG A 198 -17.89 -14.28 -19.85
CA ARG A 198 -17.88 -13.75 -21.24
C ARG A 198 -16.53 -13.10 -21.55
N ALA A 199 -15.96 -13.35 -22.74
CA ALA A 199 -14.75 -12.67 -23.22
C ALA A 199 -14.99 -11.15 -23.29
N ALA A 200 -14.67 -10.45 -22.21
CA ALA A 200 -14.81 -9.01 -22.13
C ALA A 200 -13.74 -8.32 -22.98
N PRO A 201 -14.03 -7.16 -23.59
CA PRO A 201 -13.02 -6.40 -24.33
C PRO A 201 -11.81 -6.06 -23.45
N VAL A 202 -10.59 -6.19 -24.00
CA VAL A 202 -9.33 -5.88 -23.30
C VAL A 202 -9.34 -4.46 -22.71
N ARG A 203 -10.04 -3.53 -23.35
CA ARG A 203 -10.27 -2.17 -22.85
C ARG A 203 -10.71 -2.09 -21.39
N ALA A 204 -11.58 -3.00 -20.95
CA ALA A 204 -12.12 -3.04 -19.59
C ALA A 204 -11.35 -4.01 -18.67
N THR A 205 -10.39 -4.78 -19.21
CA THR A 205 -9.59 -5.74 -18.45
C THR A 205 -8.77 -5.01 -17.38
N PRO A 206 -8.87 -5.40 -16.10
CA PRO A 206 -8.04 -4.81 -15.05
C PRO A 206 -6.58 -5.25 -15.20
N ILE A 207 -5.68 -4.29 -15.33
CA ILE A 207 -4.23 -4.46 -15.48
C ILE A 207 -3.52 -3.80 -14.32
N LEU A 208 -2.52 -4.49 -13.79
CA LEU A 208 -1.53 -3.97 -12.84
C LEU A 208 -0.29 -3.52 -13.59
N LEU A 209 0.30 -2.40 -13.16
CA LEU A 209 1.67 -2.01 -13.51
C LEU A 209 2.51 -2.13 -12.24
N LEU A 210 3.51 -3.00 -12.27
CA LEU A 210 4.29 -3.38 -11.08
C LEU A 210 5.78 -3.29 -11.36
N PRO A 211 6.59 -2.86 -10.38
CA PRO A 211 8.02 -3.12 -10.41
C PRO A 211 8.26 -4.63 -10.59
N ARG A 212 9.14 -5.00 -11.51
CA ARG A 212 9.34 -6.42 -11.88
C ARG A 212 9.77 -7.28 -10.68
N GLU A 213 10.54 -6.70 -9.78
CA GLU A 213 10.96 -7.33 -8.51
C GLU A 213 9.80 -7.60 -7.53
N HIS A 214 8.72 -6.83 -7.62
CA HIS A 214 7.54 -6.99 -6.76
C HIS A 214 6.40 -7.75 -7.43
N ALA A 215 6.50 -8.03 -8.73
CA ALA A 215 5.41 -8.63 -9.51
C ALA A 215 4.89 -9.95 -8.89
N SER A 216 5.78 -10.76 -8.29
CA SER A 216 5.38 -12.00 -7.64
C SER A 216 4.56 -11.81 -6.37
N ARG A 217 4.71 -10.68 -5.67
CA ARG A 217 3.99 -10.37 -4.41
C ARG A 217 2.50 -10.11 -4.63
N TRP A 218 2.13 -9.81 -5.88
CA TRP A 218 0.75 -9.51 -6.30
C TRP A 218 0.12 -10.62 -7.13
N ASN A 219 0.87 -11.68 -7.44
CA ASN A 219 0.38 -12.78 -8.26
C ASN A 219 -0.42 -13.76 -7.42
N THR A 220 -1.71 -13.86 -7.71
CA THR A 220 -2.55 -14.96 -7.25
C THR A 220 -2.60 -16.03 -8.34
N THR A 221 -2.59 -17.30 -7.94
CA THR A 221 -2.75 -18.42 -8.89
C THR A 221 -4.24 -18.63 -9.15
N PRO A 222 -4.69 -18.73 -10.41
CA PRO A 222 -6.08 -19.09 -10.69
C PRO A 222 -6.38 -20.53 -10.24
N ASP A 223 -7.53 -20.75 -9.62
CA ASP A 223 -7.95 -22.08 -9.13
C ASP A 223 -8.21 -23.10 -10.26
N ALA A 224 -8.49 -22.63 -11.47
CA ALA A 224 -8.77 -23.48 -12.63
C ALA A 224 -8.19 -22.90 -13.92
N ALA A 225 -7.82 -23.79 -14.84
CA ALA A 225 -7.38 -23.40 -16.17
C ALA A 225 -8.57 -22.81 -16.98
N PRO A 226 -8.39 -21.67 -17.64
CA PRO A 226 -9.46 -21.05 -18.42
C PRO A 226 -9.79 -21.85 -19.68
N ALA A 227 -11.05 -21.82 -20.11
CA ALA A 227 -11.48 -22.37 -21.38
C ALA A 227 -11.08 -21.42 -22.53
N LEU A 228 -10.12 -21.85 -23.35
CA LEU A 228 -9.56 -21.05 -24.45
C LEU A 228 -10.12 -21.44 -25.83
N SER A 229 -10.20 -20.47 -26.72
CA SER A 229 -10.51 -20.67 -28.15
C SER A 229 -9.41 -21.45 -28.88
N GLY A 230 -9.75 -22.01 -30.05
CA GLY A 230 -8.79 -22.74 -30.90
C GLY A 230 -7.54 -21.91 -31.24
N PRO A 231 -7.67 -20.68 -31.77
CA PRO A 231 -6.52 -19.80 -32.01
C PRO A 231 -5.74 -19.46 -30.73
N ALA A 232 -6.40 -19.19 -29.61
CA ALA A 232 -5.73 -18.91 -28.35
C ALA A 232 -4.90 -20.09 -27.83
N LYS A 233 -5.41 -21.33 -27.97
CA LYS A 233 -4.66 -22.55 -27.64
C LYS A 233 -3.40 -22.69 -28.51
N LYS A 234 -3.49 -22.42 -29.81
CA LYS A 234 -2.32 -22.50 -30.72
C LYS A 234 -1.26 -21.47 -30.39
N VAL A 235 -1.65 -20.22 -30.09
CA VAL A 235 -0.70 -19.18 -29.68
C VAL A 235 -0.09 -19.50 -28.31
N LEU A 236 -0.89 -20.00 -27.36
CA LEU A 236 -0.40 -20.44 -26.06
C LEU A 236 0.63 -21.58 -26.20
N GLU A 237 0.36 -22.54 -27.09
CA GLU A 237 1.29 -23.64 -27.35
C GLU A 237 2.58 -23.16 -28.01
N ALA A 238 2.48 -22.26 -29.00
CA ALA A 238 3.67 -21.64 -29.61
C ALA A 238 4.57 -20.97 -28.56
N LEU A 239 3.99 -20.24 -27.60
CA LEU A 239 4.72 -19.63 -26.48
C LEU A 239 5.30 -20.65 -25.48
N ARG A 240 4.65 -21.81 -25.30
CA ARG A 240 5.19 -22.90 -24.47
C ARG A 240 6.38 -23.58 -25.13
N THR A 241 6.30 -23.81 -26.44
CA THR A 241 7.33 -24.52 -27.20
C THR A 241 8.54 -23.63 -27.47
N HIS A 242 8.34 -22.40 -27.94
CA HIS A 242 9.42 -21.51 -28.40
C HIS A 242 9.82 -20.46 -27.37
N GLY A 243 9.08 -20.33 -26.28
CA GLY A 243 9.34 -19.34 -25.24
C GLY A 243 8.80 -17.95 -25.60
N ALA A 244 9.53 -16.91 -25.20
CA ALA A 244 9.12 -15.53 -25.45
C ALA A 244 9.38 -15.14 -26.91
N SER A 245 8.33 -14.80 -27.65
CA SER A 245 8.36 -14.63 -29.11
C SER A 245 7.81 -13.27 -29.54
N PHE A 246 8.30 -12.71 -30.65
CA PHE A 246 7.72 -11.50 -31.23
C PHE A 246 6.38 -11.81 -31.91
N PHE A 247 5.56 -10.78 -32.14
CA PHE A 247 4.25 -10.95 -32.79
C PHE A 247 4.35 -11.65 -34.17
N VAL A 248 5.38 -11.31 -34.96
CA VAL A 248 5.59 -11.91 -36.29
C VAL A 248 5.96 -13.40 -36.21
N ASP A 249 6.74 -13.79 -35.20
CA ASP A 249 7.11 -15.19 -34.96
C ASP A 249 5.88 -15.98 -34.51
N LEU A 250 5.06 -15.42 -33.63
CA LEU A 250 3.80 -16.05 -33.22
C LEU A 250 2.84 -16.30 -34.39
N VAL A 251 2.82 -15.40 -35.38
CA VAL A 251 2.05 -15.59 -36.62
C VAL A 251 2.60 -16.77 -37.42
N ALA A 252 3.92 -16.87 -37.56
CA ALA A 252 4.58 -17.97 -38.26
C ALA A 252 4.36 -19.32 -37.54
N ASP A 253 4.65 -19.37 -36.25
CA ASP A 253 4.67 -20.60 -35.43
C ASP A 253 3.27 -21.15 -35.15
N SER A 254 2.26 -20.29 -35.02
CA SER A 254 0.87 -20.72 -34.80
C SER A 254 0.10 -21.03 -36.10
N HIS A 255 0.70 -20.72 -37.25
CA HIS A 255 0.07 -20.77 -38.58
C HIS A 255 -1.32 -20.09 -38.60
N GLN A 256 -1.44 -18.94 -37.93
CA GLN A 256 -2.67 -18.16 -37.85
C GLN A 256 -2.54 -16.82 -38.57
N LEU A 257 -3.65 -16.26 -39.04
CA LEU A 257 -3.68 -14.89 -39.57
C LEU A 257 -3.35 -13.88 -38.46
N ARG A 258 -2.74 -12.75 -38.82
CA ARG A 258 -2.42 -11.64 -37.88
C ARG A 258 -3.60 -11.22 -37.00
N SER A 259 -4.80 -11.13 -37.58
CA SER A 259 -6.03 -10.82 -36.86
C SER A 259 -6.47 -11.91 -35.87
N HIS A 260 -6.20 -13.19 -36.18
CA HIS A 260 -6.46 -14.29 -35.27
C HIS A 260 -5.45 -14.33 -34.12
N VAL A 261 -4.17 -14.06 -34.39
CA VAL A 261 -3.13 -13.95 -33.34
C VAL A 261 -3.42 -12.78 -32.42
N GLU A 262 -3.82 -11.62 -32.95
CA GLU A 262 -4.26 -10.48 -32.14
C GLU A 262 -5.43 -10.85 -31.22
N ARG A 263 -6.49 -11.47 -31.76
CA ARG A 263 -7.65 -11.90 -30.96
C ARG A 263 -7.27 -12.94 -29.91
N ALA A 264 -6.37 -13.87 -30.26
CA ALA A 264 -5.82 -14.85 -29.34
C ALA A 264 -5.04 -14.17 -28.20
N LEU A 265 -4.16 -13.21 -28.51
CA LEU A 265 -3.43 -12.44 -27.49
C LEU A 265 -4.39 -11.64 -26.60
N ALA A 266 -5.42 -11.00 -27.18
CA ALA A 266 -6.47 -10.32 -26.41
C ALA A 266 -7.17 -11.26 -25.41
N GLU A 267 -7.50 -12.48 -25.83
CA GLU A 267 -8.10 -13.51 -24.98
C GLU A 267 -7.13 -13.96 -23.89
N LEU A 268 -5.87 -14.25 -24.23
CA LEU A 268 -4.84 -14.65 -23.27
C LEU A 268 -4.55 -13.55 -22.22
N VAL A 269 -4.54 -12.28 -22.62
CA VAL A 269 -4.43 -11.12 -21.71
C VAL A 269 -5.64 -11.05 -20.79
N THR A 270 -6.83 -11.28 -21.33
CA THR A 270 -8.08 -11.30 -20.55
C THR A 270 -8.10 -12.42 -19.52
N HIS A 271 -7.37 -13.50 -19.75
CA HIS A 271 -7.16 -14.57 -18.77
C HIS A 271 -5.91 -14.40 -17.91
N GLY A 272 -5.11 -13.35 -18.11
CA GLY A 272 -3.88 -13.12 -17.35
C GLY A 272 -2.80 -14.17 -17.58
N LEU A 273 -2.72 -14.72 -18.79
CA LEU A 273 -1.75 -15.76 -19.15
C LEU A 273 -0.50 -15.22 -19.83
N VAL A 274 -0.57 -14.02 -20.41
CA VAL A 274 0.53 -13.43 -21.19
C VAL A 274 0.80 -11.98 -20.78
N THR A 275 2.04 -11.57 -20.98
CA THR A 275 2.55 -10.20 -20.89
C THR A 275 3.48 -9.91 -22.07
N SER A 276 3.91 -8.66 -22.24
CA SER A 276 4.92 -8.28 -23.24
C SER A 276 5.94 -7.28 -22.69
N ASP A 277 7.10 -7.21 -23.35
CA ASP A 277 8.21 -6.32 -22.99
C ASP A 277 7.88 -4.81 -23.15
N SER A 278 6.73 -4.45 -23.71
CA SER A 278 6.27 -3.06 -23.87
C SER A 278 4.76 -2.92 -23.63
N PHE A 279 4.30 -1.73 -23.22
CA PHE A 279 2.87 -1.44 -23.09
C PHE A 279 2.20 -1.19 -24.45
N ALA A 280 2.99 -0.95 -25.51
CA ALA A 280 2.52 -0.84 -26.89
C ALA A 280 1.62 -2.01 -27.33
N GLY A 281 1.92 -3.23 -26.88
CA GLY A 281 1.09 -4.40 -27.16
C GLY A 281 -0.35 -4.21 -26.66
N LEU A 282 -0.53 -3.77 -25.41
CA LEU A 282 -1.85 -3.46 -24.85
C LEU A 282 -2.53 -2.31 -25.58
N ARG A 283 -1.81 -1.26 -25.98
CA ARG A 283 -2.40 -0.18 -26.79
C ARG A 283 -3.00 -0.70 -28.09
N GLY A 284 -2.29 -1.60 -28.76
CA GLY A 284 -2.77 -2.26 -29.96
C GLY A 284 -4.07 -3.05 -29.73
N LEU A 285 -4.19 -3.74 -28.59
CA LEU A 285 -5.37 -4.54 -28.23
C LEU A 285 -6.57 -3.71 -27.73
N VAL A 286 -6.33 -2.51 -27.23
CA VAL A 286 -7.35 -1.58 -26.72
C VAL A 286 -7.87 -0.64 -27.81
N GLU A 287 -7.14 -0.49 -28.92
CA GLU A 287 -7.48 0.41 -30.02
C GLU A 287 -8.86 0.08 -30.62
N PRO A 288 -9.74 1.09 -30.78
CA PRO A 288 -11.03 0.92 -31.47
C PRO A 288 -10.87 0.38 -32.89
N ALA A 289 -11.78 -0.52 -33.28
CA ALA A 289 -11.76 -1.17 -34.60
C ALA A 289 -11.84 -0.15 -35.75
N GLU A 290 -12.52 0.97 -35.58
CA GLU A 290 -12.67 2.02 -36.59
C GLU A 290 -11.33 2.74 -36.86
N LEU A 291 -10.58 3.05 -35.80
CA LEU A 291 -9.25 3.67 -35.93
C LEU A 291 -8.27 2.70 -36.60
N LYS A 292 -8.35 1.42 -36.24
CA LYS A 292 -7.56 0.36 -36.87
C LYS A 292 -7.91 0.17 -38.34
N ALA A 293 -9.19 0.15 -38.70
CA ALA A 293 -9.64 0.08 -40.09
C ALA A 293 -9.15 1.28 -40.91
N ARG A 294 -9.13 2.48 -40.31
CA ARG A 294 -8.57 3.68 -40.95
C ARG A 294 -7.06 3.56 -41.18
N LYS A 295 -6.31 3.03 -40.21
CA LYS A 295 -4.87 2.74 -40.36
C LYS A 295 -4.62 1.71 -41.44
N LEU A 296 -5.43 0.66 -41.52
CA LEU A 296 -5.34 -0.36 -42.58
C LEU A 296 -5.54 0.25 -43.97
N ARG A 297 -6.48 1.20 -44.13
CA ARG A 297 -6.72 1.91 -45.39
C ARG A 297 -5.59 2.85 -45.80
N ARG A 298 -4.92 3.51 -44.84
CA ARG A 298 -3.89 4.53 -45.12
C ARG A 298 -2.45 4.00 -45.12
N GLY A 299 -2.13 3.04 -44.26
CA GLY A 299 -0.79 2.52 -44.02
C GLY A 299 -0.66 1.01 -44.11
N GLY A 300 -1.69 0.33 -44.67
CA GLY A 300 -1.68 -1.11 -44.89
C GLY A 300 -1.59 -1.94 -43.60
N LEU A 301 -1.17 -3.19 -43.75
CA LEU A 301 -1.02 -4.13 -42.63
C LEU A 301 0.02 -3.64 -41.61
N GLN A 302 1.12 -3.04 -42.07
CA GLN A 302 2.19 -2.56 -41.19
C GLN A 302 1.70 -1.45 -40.27
N GLY A 303 0.97 -0.46 -40.79
CA GLY A 303 0.37 0.58 -39.96
C GLY A 303 -0.70 0.07 -38.99
N ALA A 304 -1.49 -0.94 -39.39
CA ALA A 304 -2.56 -1.49 -38.55
C ALA A 304 -2.04 -2.36 -37.39
N PHE A 305 -0.87 -3.00 -37.53
CA PHE A 305 -0.29 -3.89 -36.52
C PHE A 305 0.98 -3.33 -35.87
N ALA A 306 1.40 -2.10 -36.19
CA ALA A 306 2.62 -1.46 -35.69
C ALA A 306 2.76 -1.54 -34.15
N HIS A 307 1.69 -1.32 -33.39
CA HIS A 307 1.73 -1.41 -31.93
C HIS A 307 1.96 -2.82 -31.40
N LEU A 308 1.43 -3.85 -32.07
CA LEU A 308 1.62 -5.25 -31.71
C LEU A 308 3.02 -5.75 -32.10
N GLU A 309 3.58 -5.25 -33.20
CA GLU A 309 4.97 -5.51 -33.58
C GLU A 309 5.96 -4.76 -32.67
N ALA A 310 5.61 -3.55 -32.22
CA ALA A 310 6.38 -2.77 -31.25
C ALA A 310 6.18 -3.22 -29.78
N ALA A 311 5.39 -4.27 -29.53
CA ALA A 311 5.16 -4.81 -28.18
C ALA A 311 6.40 -5.48 -27.57
N GLY A 312 7.47 -5.66 -28.34
CA GLY A 312 8.60 -6.51 -27.98
C GLY A 312 8.19 -7.99 -28.01
N ARG A 313 8.75 -8.79 -27.10
CA ARG A 313 8.41 -10.22 -27.01
C ARG A 313 7.19 -10.41 -26.13
N TRP A 314 6.27 -11.23 -26.60
CA TRP A 314 5.18 -11.78 -25.80
C TRP A 314 5.69 -12.99 -25.03
N SER A 315 5.31 -13.10 -23.77
CA SER A 315 5.76 -14.18 -22.90
C SER A 315 4.65 -14.64 -21.96
N LEU A 316 4.76 -15.88 -21.51
CA LEU A 316 3.86 -16.42 -20.51
C LEU A 316 4.12 -15.76 -19.15
N LEU A 317 3.05 -15.36 -18.48
CA LEU A 317 3.12 -14.98 -17.07
C LEU A 317 3.46 -16.23 -16.26
N ARG A 318 4.59 -16.21 -15.56
CA ARG A 318 5.03 -17.31 -14.71
C ARG A 318 4.48 -17.08 -13.29
N PRO A 319 3.58 -17.94 -12.79
CA PRO A 319 3.23 -17.92 -11.38
C PRO A 319 4.49 -18.25 -10.57
N ARG A 320 4.75 -17.51 -9.50
CA ARG A 320 5.77 -17.93 -8.53
C ARG A 320 5.13 -18.98 -7.63
N VAL A 321 5.81 -20.11 -7.47
CA VAL A 321 5.47 -21.09 -6.42
C VAL A 321 5.87 -20.46 -5.09
N GLN A 322 4.90 -20.16 -4.21
CA GLN A 322 5.18 -19.71 -2.85
C GLN A 322 6.02 -20.78 -2.14
N GLN A 323 7.17 -20.38 -1.56
CA GLN A 323 8.12 -21.33 -0.97
C GLN A 323 7.91 -21.54 0.53
N GLY A 324 7.02 -20.79 1.18
CA GLY A 324 6.62 -21.04 2.57
C GLY A 324 5.83 -19.90 3.23
N PRO A 325 5.51 -20.03 4.54
CA PRO A 325 4.77 -19.02 5.31
C PRO A 325 5.49 -17.68 5.46
N GLU A 326 6.83 -17.70 5.46
CA GLU A 326 7.67 -16.49 5.59
C GLU A 326 7.53 -15.57 4.37
N ASP A 327 7.41 -16.13 3.16
CA ASP A 327 7.15 -15.38 1.93
C ASP A 327 5.81 -14.62 2.05
N THR A 328 4.78 -15.28 2.59
CA THR A 328 3.45 -14.67 2.78
C THR A 328 3.50 -13.48 3.72
N GLU A 329 4.24 -13.57 4.82
CA GLU A 329 4.36 -12.46 5.77
C GLU A 329 5.12 -11.26 5.19
N ALA A 330 6.18 -11.52 4.42
CA ALA A 330 6.94 -10.49 3.70
C ALA A 330 6.09 -9.79 2.63
N ASP A 331 5.25 -10.56 1.92
CA ASP A 331 4.31 -10.03 0.93
C ASP A 331 3.24 -9.14 1.57
N VAL A 332 2.67 -9.56 2.70
CA VAL A 332 1.70 -8.73 3.45
C VAL A 332 2.36 -7.44 3.97
N GLU A 333 3.60 -7.51 4.46
CA GLU A 333 4.34 -6.30 4.87
C GLU A 333 4.60 -5.35 3.70
N HIS A 334 4.97 -5.89 2.54
CA HIS A 334 5.13 -5.10 1.32
C HIS A 334 3.83 -4.39 0.92
N ILE A 335 2.72 -5.14 0.88
CA ILE A 335 1.41 -4.58 0.53
C ILE A 335 1.00 -3.51 1.55
N ALA A 336 1.21 -3.73 2.84
CA ALA A 336 0.92 -2.72 3.88
C ALA A 336 1.71 -1.41 3.64
N ARG A 337 3.00 -1.51 3.26
CA ARG A 337 3.83 -0.34 2.91
C ARG A 337 3.34 0.37 1.65
N VAL A 338 2.91 -0.38 0.64
CA VAL A 338 2.33 0.18 -0.58
C VAL A 338 1.03 0.93 -0.28
N LEU A 339 0.14 0.36 0.53
CA LEU A 339 -1.10 1.04 0.95
C LEU A 339 -0.82 2.33 1.74
N LEU A 340 0.17 2.30 2.63
CA LEU A 340 0.61 3.49 3.37
C LEU A 340 1.19 4.56 2.43
N ARG A 341 2.00 4.18 1.43
CA ARG A 341 2.53 5.10 0.42
C ARG A 341 1.42 5.71 -0.45
N ARG A 342 0.42 4.91 -0.80
CA ARG A 342 -0.71 5.32 -1.66
C ARG A 342 -1.65 6.30 -0.97
N TYR A 343 -2.01 6.04 0.28
CA TYR A 343 -3.05 6.78 0.98
C TYR A 343 -2.53 7.68 2.10
N GLY A 344 -1.29 7.50 2.55
CA GLY A 344 -0.74 8.17 3.73
C GLY A 344 -1.31 7.64 5.05
N VAL A 345 -2.63 7.47 5.13
CA VAL A 345 -3.39 6.91 6.25
C VAL A 345 -4.18 5.69 5.78
N VAL A 346 -4.06 4.58 6.49
CA VAL A 346 -4.72 3.30 6.22
C VAL A 346 -5.62 2.90 7.39
N PHE A 347 -6.84 2.51 7.06
CA PHE A 347 -7.84 2.01 8.01
C PHE A 347 -8.79 1.04 7.31
N ARG A 348 -9.47 0.20 8.09
CA ARG A 348 -10.27 -0.94 7.59
C ARG A 348 -11.21 -0.57 6.44
N LYS A 349 -11.98 0.50 6.59
CA LYS A 349 -13.00 0.91 5.60
C LYS A 349 -12.36 1.32 4.27
N LEU A 350 -11.18 1.95 4.29
CA LEU A 350 -10.45 2.34 3.08
C LEU A 350 -9.95 1.12 2.30
N VAL A 351 -9.51 0.07 3.00
CA VAL A 351 -9.02 -1.17 2.39
C VAL A 351 -10.11 -1.91 1.60
N GLU A 352 -11.39 -1.66 1.86
CA GLU A 352 -12.49 -2.19 1.02
C GLU A 352 -12.41 -1.72 -0.45
N ARG A 353 -11.66 -0.64 -0.73
CA ARG A 353 -11.41 -0.16 -2.09
C ARG A 353 -10.36 -0.98 -2.84
N GLU A 354 -9.56 -1.76 -2.12
CA GLU A 354 -8.37 -2.49 -2.59
C GLU A 354 -8.69 -3.97 -2.84
N PRO A 355 -9.02 -4.36 -4.09
CA PRO A 355 -9.50 -5.72 -4.38
C PRO A 355 -8.43 -6.80 -4.20
N LEU A 356 -7.15 -6.43 -4.17
CA LEU A 356 -6.02 -7.34 -3.99
C LEU A 356 -5.40 -7.26 -2.58
N ALA A 357 -6.00 -6.49 -1.67
CA ALA A 357 -5.47 -6.38 -0.32
C ALA A 357 -5.68 -7.69 0.47
N PRO A 358 -4.68 -8.12 1.26
CA PRO A 358 -4.86 -9.18 2.23
C PRO A 358 -5.98 -8.86 3.23
N PRO A 359 -6.54 -9.87 3.91
CA PRO A 359 -7.53 -9.66 4.95
C PRO A 359 -7.05 -8.63 5.99
N TRP A 360 -7.93 -7.72 6.42
CA TRP A 360 -7.58 -6.65 7.35
C TRP A 360 -6.87 -7.15 8.62
N ARG A 361 -7.20 -8.36 9.09
CA ARG A 361 -6.56 -8.98 10.25
C ARG A 361 -5.04 -9.15 10.06
N GLU A 362 -4.61 -9.60 8.89
CA GLU A 362 -3.19 -9.82 8.56
C GLU A 362 -2.47 -8.48 8.42
N LEU A 363 -3.07 -7.53 7.68
CA LEU A 363 -2.57 -6.16 7.58
C LEU A 363 -2.44 -5.50 8.94
N PHE A 364 -3.42 -5.68 9.83
CA PHE A 364 -3.42 -5.09 11.16
C PHE A 364 -2.23 -5.57 12.01
N TYR A 365 -1.90 -6.87 11.97
CA TYR A 365 -0.73 -7.40 12.70
C TYR A 365 0.58 -6.80 12.18
N VAL A 366 0.71 -6.66 10.86
CA VAL A 366 1.92 -6.06 10.29
C VAL A 366 2.00 -4.56 10.58
N LEU A 367 0.90 -3.81 10.42
CA LEU A 367 0.85 -2.38 10.76
C LEU A 367 1.18 -2.14 12.25
N ARG A 368 0.76 -3.04 13.13
CA ARG A 368 1.13 -3.04 14.55
C ARG A 368 2.62 -3.22 14.80
N ARG A 369 3.25 -4.13 14.04
CA ARG A 369 4.68 -4.35 14.10
C ARG A 369 5.46 -3.14 13.57
N LEU A 370 5.03 -2.56 12.45
CA LEU A 370 5.62 -1.34 11.89
C LEU A 370 5.51 -0.16 12.87
N GLU A 371 4.40 -0.04 13.58
CA GLU A 371 4.23 0.97 14.63
C GLU A 371 5.14 0.69 15.83
N ALA A 372 5.29 -0.56 16.25
CA ALA A 372 6.19 -0.94 17.33
C ALA A 372 7.67 -0.64 17.00
N ARG A 373 8.04 -0.75 15.71
CA ARG A 373 9.35 -0.33 15.17
C ARG A 373 9.49 1.20 15.05
N GLY A 374 8.41 1.96 15.25
CA GLY A 374 8.40 3.42 15.15
C GLY A 374 8.36 3.96 13.72
N GLU A 375 8.19 3.10 12.72
CA GLU A 375 8.16 3.50 11.30
C GLU A 375 6.86 4.25 10.96
N ILE A 376 5.76 3.88 11.61
CA ILE A 376 4.43 4.47 11.40
C ILE A 376 3.79 4.85 12.73
N ARG A 377 2.69 5.60 12.67
CA ARG A 377 1.92 6.03 13.83
C ARG A 377 0.53 5.40 13.79
N GLY A 378 0.15 4.69 14.86
CA GLY A 378 -1.25 4.37 15.10
C GLY A 378 -2.00 5.59 15.63
N GLY A 379 -3.33 5.59 15.54
CA GLY A 379 -4.17 6.64 16.12
C GLY A 379 -5.54 6.73 15.46
N ARG A 380 -6.19 7.88 15.64
CA ARG A 380 -7.37 8.29 14.87
C ARG A 380 -7.00 9.55 14.09
N PHE A 381 -6.91 9.43 12.78
CA PHE A 381 -6.51 10.53 11.90
C PHE A 381 -7.71 11.09 11.12
N VAL A 382 -8.68 10.25 10.79
CA VAL A 382 -9.91 10.61 10.06
C VAL A 382 -11.13 10.30 10.93
N SER A 383 -12.03 11.27 11.11
CA SER A 383 -13.28 11.11 11.86
C SER A 383 -14.34 10.36 11.04
N GLY A 384 -15.37 9.83 11.72
CA GLY A 384 -16.47 9.11 11.08
C GLY A 384 -16.21 7.63 10.79
N PHE A 385 -15.00 7.11 11.08
CA PHE A 385 -14.66 5.70 10.90
C PHE A 385 -14.33 5.00 12.21
N ALA A 386 -14.88 3.80 12.37
CA ALA A 386 -14.60 2.94 13.50
C ALA A 386 -13.27 2.19 13.33
N GLY A 387 -12.70 1.79 14.47
CA GLY A 387 -11.44 1.06 14.50
C GLY A 387 -10.22 1.96 14.48
N GLU A 388 -9.07 1.30 14.47
CA GLU A 388 -7.77 1.95 14.52
C GLU A 388 -7.24 2.26 13.13
N GLN A 389 -6.48 3.35 13.05
CA GLN A 389 -5.92 3.87 11.82
C GLN A 389 -4.41 3.97 11.98
N PHE A 390 -3.70 3.86 10.86
CA PHE A 390 -2.25 3.88 10.80
C PHE A 390 -1.80 4.86 9.74
N ALA A 391 -0.83 5.71 10.07
CA ALA A 391 -0.35 6.73 9.15
C ALA A 391 1.17 6.75 9.08
N LEU A 392 1.70 7.05 7.90
CA LEU A 392 3.09 7.49 7.76
C LEU A 392 3.29 8.77 8.58
N SER A 393 4.47 8.93 9.20
CA SER A 393 4.75 10.11 10.04
C SER A 393 4.63 11.41 9.24
N GLU A 394 5.09 11.42 7.99
CA GLU A 394 4.95 12.53 7.05
C GLU A 394 3.49 12.83 6.69
N ALA A 395 2.69 11.79 6.41
CA ALA A 395 1.27 11.93 6.08
C ALA A 395 0.48 12.49 7.27
N ALA A 396 0.75 12.01 8.49
CA ALA A 396 0.14 12.52 9.71
C ALA A 396 0.53 14.00 9.97
N GLY A 397 1.74 14.41 9.57
CA GLY A 397 2.18 15.80 9.58
C GLY A 397 1.40 16.66 8.57
N ALA A 398 1.36 16.22 7.31
CA ALA A 398 0.72 16.93 6.21
C ALA A 398 -0.80 17.06 6.38
N LEU A 399 -1.47 16.02 6.90
CA LEU A 399 -2.93 16.00 7.11
C LEU A 399 -3.41 17.15 8.01
N ARG A 400 -2.57 17.63 8.94
CA ARG A 400 -2.91 18.76 9.82
C ARG A 400 -3.14 20.06 9.07
N ARG A 401 -2.51 20.27 7.92
CA ARG A 401 -2.68 21.48 7.09
C ARG A 401 -4.08 21.58 6.48
N TYR A 402 -4.71 20.43 6.22
CA TYR A 402 -6.02 20.36 5.58
C TYR A 402 -7.20 20.54 6.55
N ARG A 403 -6.93 20.77 7.85
CA ARG A 403 -7.95 20.95 8.89
C ARG A 403 -8.74 22.24 8.73
N GLU A 404 -8.04 23.35 8.50
CA GLU A 404 -8.59 24.70 8.63
C GLU A 404 -9.08 25.25 7.28
N ASP A 405 -8.49 24.81 6.17
CA ASP A 405 -8.83 25.28 4.83
C ASP A 405 -9.89 24.39 4.16
N ALA A 406 -11.14 24.85 4.16
CA ALA A 406 -12.14 24.42 3.20
C ALA A 406 -11.96 25.24 1.91
N ASP A 407 -10.96 24.90 1.12
CA ASP A 407 -10.85 25.45 -0.23
C ASP A 407 -12.01 24.91 -1.09
N ASP A 408 -12.67 25.79 -1.82
CA ASP A 408 -13.73 25.49 -2.79
C ASP A 408 -13.17 24.94 -4.13
N ALA A 409 -11.88 24.61 -4.15
CA ALA A 409 -11.20 23.95 -5.25
C ALA A 409 -12.00 22.76 -5.81
N LEU A 410 -12.09 22.75 -7.14
CA LEU A 410 -12.75 21.70 -7.91
C LEU A 410 -11.71 20.70 -8.41
N ALA A 411 -11.96 19.41 -8.20
CA ALA A 411 -11.14 18.32 -8.71
C ALA A 411 -12.00 17.28 -9.41
N VAL A 412 -11.49 16.74 -10.53
CA VAL A 412 -12.16 15.65 -11.26
C VAL A 412 -11.38 14.36 -11.03
N VAL A 413 -12.06 13.33 -10.53
CA VAL A 413 -11.49 12.00 -10.30
C VAL A 413 -12.16 11.01 -11.26
N ALA A 414 -11.36 10.16 -11.90
CA ALA A 414 -11.88 9.12 -12.78
C ALA A 414 -12.51 7.98 -11.97
N GLY A 415 -13.52 7.31 -12.53
CA GLY A 415 -14.19 6.18 -11.87
C GLY A 415 -13.24 5.01 -11.61
N CYS A 416 -12.30 4.77 -12.53
CA CYS A 416 -11.26 3.74 -12.39
C CYS A 416 -10.13 4.12 -11.42
N ASP A 417 -10.11 5.34 -10.87
CA ASP A 417 -9.05 5.82 -10.00
C ASP A 417 -9.13 5.18 -8.58
N PRO A 418 -8.00 4.93 -7.89
CA PRO A 418 -8.02 4.55 -6.47
C PRO A 418 -8.71 5.58 -5.57
N LEU A 419 -8.70 6.86 -5.95
CA LEU A 419 -9.35 7.94 -5.22
C LEU A 419 -10.86 8.03 -5.48
N ASN A 420 -11.44 7.13 -6.27
CA ASN A 420 -12.88 6.90 -6.26
C ASN A 420 -13.31 6.25 -4.93
N LEU A 421 -13.53 7.11 -3.93
CA LEU A 421 -13.91 6.75 -2.56
C LEU A 421 -15.38 7.04 -2.24
N THR A 422 -16.19 7.35 -3.26
CA THR A 422 -17.65 7.53 -3.13
C THR A 422 -18.32 6.25 -2.64
N GLY A 423 -19.19 6.36 -1.63
CA GLY A 423 -19.85 5.22 -1.00
C GLY A 423 -18.93 4.34 -0.15
N VAL A 424 -17.66 4.74 0.06
CA VAL A 424 -16.68 4.04 0.91
C VAL A 424 -16.25 4.94 2.06
N VAL A 425 -15.57 6.05 1.72
CA VAL A 425 -15.09 7.07 2.66
C VAL A 425 -15.93 8.34 2.52
N LEU A 426 -16.26 8.71 1.28
CA LEU A 426 -17.12 9.85 1.00
C LEU A 426 -18.59 9.42 0.99
N PRO A 427 -19.52 10.31 1.39
CA PRO A 427 -20.94 10.03 1.33
C PRO A 427 -21.42 9.87 -0.13
N GLY A 428 -22.59 9.24 -0.29
CA GLY A 428 -23.25 9.06 -1.59
C GLY A 428 -23.15 7.64 -2.14
N GLU A 429 -23.71 7.44 -3.34
CA GLU A 429 -23.67 6.16 -4.04
C GLU A 429 -22.28 5.87 -4.61
N ARG A 430 -21.91 4.59 -4.63
CA ARG A 430 -20.63 4.15 -5.20
C ARG A 430 -20.65 4.32 -6.71
N VAL A 431 -19.71 5.12 -7.23
CA VAL A 431 -19.53 5.26 -8.68
C VAL A 431 -18.81 4.03 -9.24
N PRO A 432 -19.35 3.34 -10.26
CA PRO A 432 -18.70 2.18 -10.86
C PRO A 432 -17.34 2.51 -11.48
N ALA A 433 -16.37 1.62 -11.29
CA ALA A 433 -15.00 1.76 -11.80
C ALA A 433 -14.88 1.41 -13.30
N VAL A 434 -15.61 2.15 -14.13
CA VAL A 434 -15.67 2.00 -15.59
C VAL A 434 -15.04 3.22 -16.26
N VAL A 435 -14.28 2.99 -17.33
CA VAL A 435 -13.62 4.04 -18.13
C VAL A 435 -14.66 5.06 -18.59
N GLY A 436 -14.37 6.35 -18.42
CA GLY A 436 -15.25 7.45 -18.77
C GLY A 436 -16.18 7.91 -17.63
N ASN A 437 -16.39 7.10 -16.59
CA ASN A 437 -17.10 7.55 -15.39
C ASN A 437 -16.22 8.56 -14.64
N ARG A 438 -16.84 9.62 -14.10
CA ARG A 438 -16.12 10.71 -13.44
C ARG A 438 -16.87 11.25 -12.23
N ILE A 439 -16.11 11.80 -11.30
CA ILE A 439 -16.59 12.36 -10.04
C ILE A 439 -16.02 13.77 -9.94
N LEU A 440 -16.88 14.76 -9.78
CA LEU A 440 -16.49 16.13 -9.47
C LEU A 440 -16.56 16.33 -7.97
N LEU A 441 -15.43 16.72 -7.39
CA LEU A 441 -15.28 17.05 -5.98
C LEU A 441 -15.15 18.57 -5.84
N ARG A 442 -15.82 19.14 -4.85
CA ARG A 442 -15.63 20.52 -4.38
C ARG A 442 -15.18 20.48 -2.93
N GLY A 443 -13.97 20.97 -2.65
CA GLY A 443 -13.40 20.92 -1.30
C GLY A 443 -13.34 19.52 -0.68
N GLY A 444 -13.19 18.48 -1.52
CA GLY A 444 -13.16 17.07 -1.08
C GLY A 444 -14.54 16.42 -0.89
N VAL A 445 -15.64 17.11 -1.22
CA VAL A 445 -17.00 16.56 -1.20
C VAL A 445 -17.50 16.31 -2.63
N PRO A 446 -18.11 15.14 -2.94
CA PRO A 446 -18.73 14.91 -4.24
C PRO A 446 -19.91 15.84 -4.50
N VAL A 447 -19.89 16.56 -5.62
CA VAL A 447 -20.95 17.51 -6.01
C VAL A 447 -21.65 17.13 -7.32
N ALA A 448 -20.98 16.38 -8.19
CA ALA A 448 -21.57 15.88 -9.43
C ALA A 448 -20.86 14.61 -9.89
N THR A 449 -21.56 13.76 -10.63
CA THR A 449 -21.00 12.55 -11.23
C THR A 449 -21.39 12.45 -12.70
N ARG A 450 -20.55 11.76 -13.47
CA ARG A 450 -20.86 11.31 -14.83
C ARG A 450 -20.76 9.80 -14.85
N VAL A 451 -21.86 9.09 -15.09
CA VAL A 451 -21.91 7.63 -15.10
C VAL A 451 -22.60 7.17 -16.38
N GLY A 452 -21.93 6.35 -17.19
CA GLY A 452 -22.50 5.88 -18.47
C GLY A 452 -22.80 7.00 -19.46
N GLY A 453 -22.16 8.17 -19.31
CA GLY A 453 -22.42 9.36 -20.12
C GLY A 453 -23.46 10.31 -19.52
N GLU A 454 -24.30 9.85 -18.60
CA GLU A 454 -25.31 10.66 -17.92
C GLU A 454 -24.68 11.50 -16.81
N LEU A 455 -25.15 12.74 -16.65
CA LEU A 455 -24.70 13.65 -15.60
C LEU A 455 -25.72 13.69 -14.46
N ARG A 456 -25.24 13.56 -13.23
CA ARG A 456 -26.06 13.70 -12.02
C ARG A 456 -25.44 14.75 -11.11
N PHE A 457 -26.25 15.73 -10.70
CA PHE A 457 -25.87 16.75 -9.73
C PHE A 457 -26.32 16.31 -8.34
N LEU A 458 -25.38 16.26 -7.39
CA LEU A 458 -25.64 15.79 -6.03
C LEU A 458 -26.04 16.94 -5.09
N VAL A 459 -25.80 18.19 -5.52
CA VAL A 459 -26.10 19.41 -4.78
C VAL A 459 -26.88 20.36 -5.68
N GLN A 460 -27.89 21.03 -5.12
CA GLN A 460 -28.62 22.09 -5.81
C GLN A 460 -27.75 23.35 -5.91
N THR A 461 -27.57 23.84 -7.14
CA THR A 461 -26.80 25.05 -7.45
C THR A 461 -27.42 25.80 -8.63
N ASP A 462 -26.97 27.02 -8.87
CA ASP A 462 -27.40 27.85 -10.00
C ASP A 462 -27.00 27.24 -11.36
N THR A 463 -27.72 27.62 -12.41
CA THR A 463 -27.53 27.07 -13.76
C THR A 463 -26.13 27.35 -14.33
N ALA A 464 -25.50 28.48 -13.99
CA ALA A 464 -24.16 28.80 -14.47
C ALA A 464 -23.11 27.86 -13.85
N THR A 465 -23.20 27.60 -12.55
CA THR A 465 -22.36 26.62 -11.86
C THR A 465 -22.56 25.20 -12.42
N GLN A 466 -23.80 24.78 -12.65
CA GLN A 466 -24.09 23.47 -13.27
C GLN A 466 -23.48 23.33 -14.68
N ASN A 467 -23.53 24.40 -15.48
CA ASN A 467 -22.90 24.42 -16.81
C ASN A 467 -21.37 24.28 -16.71
N ARG A 468 -20.73 24.99 -15.77
CA ARG A 468 -19.29 24.85 -15.49
C ARG A 468 -18.93 23.42 -15.06
N TRP A 469 -19.72 22.82 -14.18
CA TRP A 469 -19.51 21.44 -13.72
C TRP A 469 -19.66 20.43 -14.86
N ARG A 470 -20.64 20.63 -15.74
CA ARG A 470 -20.81 19.82 -16.95
C ARG A 470 -19.56 19.89 -17.83
N GLU A 471 -19.03 21.08 -18.10
CA GLU A 471 -17.83 21.23 -18.92
C GLU A 471 -16.62 20.48 -18.33
N LEU A 472 -16.39 20.58 -17.01
CA LEU A 472 -15.31 19.88 -16.33
C LEU A 472 -15.46 18.36 -16.44
N LEU A 473 -16.66 17.83 -16.21
CA LEU A 473 -16.94 16.40 -16.33
C LEU A 473 -16.89 15.87 -17.77
N VAL A 474 -17.09 16.72 -18.78
CA VAL A 474 -16.97 16.34 -20.20
C VAL A 474 -15.52 16.39 -20.67
N ARG A 475 -14.80 17.46 -20.36
CA ARG A 475 -13.38 17.64 -20.74
C ARG A 475 -12.45 16.68 -20.00
N GLY A 476 -12.83 16.24 -18.80
CA GLY A 476 -12.07 15.27 -18.01
C GLY A 476 -10.94 15.91 -17.21
N VAL A 477 -10.06 15.05 -16.67
CA VAL A 477 -9.05 15.45 -15.67
C VAL A 477 -8.09 16.51 -16.22
N HIS A 478 -7.83 16.52 -17.53
CA HIS A 478 -6.96 17.48 -18.21
C HIS A 478 -7.37 18.95 -18.10
N ALA A 479 -8.66 19.27 -17.92
CA ALA A 479 -9.14 20.66 -17.95
C ALA A 479 -9.22 21.33 -16.57
N ALA A 480 -9.24 20.56 -15.48
CA ALA A 480 -9.34 21.12 -14.13
C ALA A 480 -8.02 21.74 -13.67
N VAL A 481 -6.89 21.18 -14.09
CA VAL A 481 -5.54 21.64 -13.70
C VAL A 481 -5.08 22.86 -14.52
N ALA A 482 -5.45 22.94 -15.80
CA ALA A 482 -5.02 24.02 -16.70
C ALA A 482 -5.64 25.41 -16.42
N ARG A 483 -6.52 25.54 -15.42
CA ARG A 483 -7.15 26.81 -15.01
C ARG A 483 -6.75 27.27 -13.60
N ALA A 484 -5.87 26.54 -12.93
CA ALA A 484 -5.31 26.93 -11.62
C ALA A 484 -3.90 27.52 -11.72
N ALA A 485 -3.35 27.61 -12.94
CA ALA A 485 -2.24 28.47 -13.33
C ALA A 485 -2.80 29.65 -14.13
#